data_AF-B0JTY2-F1
#
_entry.id   AF-B0JTY2-F1
#
_cell.length_a   1.000
_cell.length_b   1.000
_cell.length_c   1.000
_cell.angle_alpha   90.00
_cell.angle_beta   90.00
_cell.angle_gamma   90.00
#
_symmetry.space_group_name_H-M   'P 1'
#
loop_
_entity.id
_entity.type
_entity.pdbx_description
1 polymer ?
#
loop_
_entity_poly.entity_id
_entity_poly.type
_entity_poly.pdbx_seq_one_letter_code
_entity_poly.pdbx_strand_id
1 'polypeptide(L)' 'MLRYLRQFFSKGTNFKIVKPEQVERAVNLINNRPRKCLDYRTPNEVFYEGRSDGDAIQT' A
#
# COMPACT_ATOMS: atom_id res chain seq x y z
N MET A 1 -5.22 -11.07 0.13
CA MET A 1 -5.14 -9.60 0.33
C MET A 1 -4.64 -9.19 1.73
N LEU A 2 -4.92 -9.91 2.82
CA LEU A 2 -4.53 -9.51 4.20
C LEU A 2 -3.17 -10.03 4.73
N ARG A 3 -2.30 -10.63 3.90
CA ARG A 3 -1.06 -11.27 4.40
C ARG A 3 0.06 -10.26 4.74
N TYR A 4 0.03 -9.06 4.16
CA TYR A 4 1.11 -8.07 4.31
C TYR A 4 0.92 -7.14 5.51
N LEU A 5 -0.30 -6.66 5.76
CA LEU A 5 -0.60 -5.87 6.97
C LEU A 5 -0.35 -6.66 8.25
N ARG A 6 -0.55 -7.98 8.21
CA ARG A 6 -0.27 -8.89 9.33
C ARG A 6 1.22 -9.02 9.69
N GLN A 7 2.13 -8.57 8.83
CA GLN A 7 3.56 -8.50 9.15
C GLN A 7 3.87 -7.32 10.08
N PHE A 8 3.04 -6.29 10.06
CA PHE A 8 3.18 -5.08 10.89
C PHE A 8 2.27 -5.11 12.11
N PHE A 9 1.08 -5.70 11.98
CA PHE A 9 0.08 -5.76 13.05
C PHE A 9 -0.30 -7.21 13.34
N SER A 10 -0.05 -7.67 14.56
CA SER A 10 -0.43 -9.00 15.00
C SER A 10 -1.96 -9.18 14.99
N LYS A 11 -2.42 -10.44 14.93
CA LYS A 11 -3.85 -10.74 14.97
C LYS A 11 -4.44 -10.22 16.28
N GLY A 12 -5.52 -9.43 16.19
CA GLY A 12 -6.17 -8.82 17.35
C GLY A 12 -5.67 -7.41 17.70
N THR A 13 -4.80 -6.82 16.88
CA THR A 13 -4.43 -5.41 17.03
C THR A 13 -5.65 -4.51 16.96
N ASN A 14 -5.88 -3.71 18.01
CA ASN A 14 -6.95 -2.73 18.02
C ASN A 14 -6.53 -1.46 17.27
N PHE A 15 -6.94 -1.35 16.02
CA PHE A 15 -6.64 -0.20 15.16
C PHE A 15 -7.22 1.13 15.65
N LYS A 16 -8.12 1.14 16.63
CA LYS A 16 -8.60 2.39 17.27
C LYS A 16 -7.52 3.07 18.13
N ILE A 17 -6.52 2.31 18.56
CA ILE A 17 -5.44 2.77 19.45
C ILE A 17 -4.13 2.95 18.67
N VAL A 18 -4.02 2.31 17.50
CA VAL A 18 -2.85 2.45 16.64
C VAL A 18 -2.76 3.88 16.12
N LYS A 19 -1.57 4.49 16.24
CA LYS A 19 -1.35 5.82 15.72
C LYS A 19 -1.48 5.83 14.19
N PRO A 20 -2.14 6.82 13.59
CA PRO A 20 -2.28 6.91 12.15
C PRO A 20 -0.94 6.86 11.41
N GLU A 21 0.10 7.51 11.96
CA GLU A 21 1.47 7.49 11.43
C GLU A 21 2.06 6.08 11.29
N GLN A 22 1.74 5.16 12.21
CA GLN A 22 2.21 3.77 12.14
C GLN A 22 1.53 3.00 11.01
N VAL A 23 0.24 3.26 10.80
CA VAL A 23 -0.52 2.68 9.70
C VAL A 23 0.01 3.20 8.37
N GLU A 24 0.22 4.51 8.27
CA GLU A 24 0.77 5.15 7.08
C GLU A 24 2.15 4.59 6.73
N ARG A 25 3.04 4.46 7.73
CA ARG A 25 4.35 3.85 7.52
C ARG A 25 4.25 2.41 7.03
N ALA A 26 3.36 1.60 7.60
CA ALA A 26 3.16 0.22 7.15
C ALA A 26 2.65 0.17 5.70
N VAL A 27 1.69 1.02 5.35
CA VAL A 27 1.15 1.13 3.99
C VAL A 27 2.23 1.56 3.00
N ASN A 28 3.01 2.59 3.34
CA ASN A 28 4.12 3.07 2.51
C ASN A 28 5.15 1.97 2.26
N LEU A 29 5.50 1.18 3.28
CA LEU A 29 6.43 0.06 3.11
C LEU A 29 5.84 -1.05 2.23
N ILE A 30 4.55 -1.37 2.38
CA ILE A 30 3.88 -2.41 1.58
C ILE A 30 3.79 -2.00 0.11
N ASN A 31 3.50 -0.73 -0.15
CA ASN A 31 3.26 -0.19 -1.48
C ASN A 31 4.55 0.13 -2.25
N ASN A 32 5.65 0.43 -1.55
CA ASN A 32 6.97 0.63 -2.14
C ASN A 32 7.84 -0.65 -2.12
N ARG A 33 7.28 -1.80 -1.73
CA ARG A 33 8.03 -3.07 -1.74
C ARG A 33 8.05 -3.66 -3.15
N PRO A 34 9.24 -3.86 -3.76
CA PRO A 34 9.34 -4.51 -5.06
C PRO A 34 8.81 -5.94 -4.99
N ARG A 35 8.02 -6.36 -5.98
CA ARG A 35 7.42 -7.70 -6.02
C ARG A 35 7.84 -8.42 -7.29
N LYS A 36 8.34 -9.65 -7.14
CA LYS A 36 8.75 -10.50 -8.26
C LYS A 36 7.62 -10.73 -9.28
N CYS A 37 6.37 -10.78 -8.83
CA CYS A 37 5.20 -10.93 -9.71
C CYS A 37 4.84 -9.67 -10.50
N LEU A 38 5.49 -8.53 -10.23
CA LEU A 38 5.35 -7.27 -10.96
C LEU A 38 6.64 -6.94 -11.73
N ASP A 39 7.44 -7.96 -12.06
CA ASP A 39 8.78 -7.78 -12.64
C ASP A 39 9.69 -6.92 -11.77
N TYR A 40 9.61 -7.12 -10.45
CA TYR A 40 10.31 -6.35 -9.42
C TYR A 40 9.91 -4.88 -9.31
N ARG A 41 8.87 -4.44 -10.03
CA ARG A 41 8.24 -3.14 -9.78
C ARG A 41 7.48 -3.14 -8.47
N THR A 42 7.27 -1.93 -7.94
CA THR A 42 6.47 -1.71 -6.74
C THR A 42 4.99 -1.66 -7.10
N PRO A 43 4.10 -2.06 -6.17
CA PRO A 43 2.67 -1.88 -6.34
C PRO A 43 2.26 -0.43 -6.66
N ASN A 44 2.95 0.56 -6.09
CA ASN A 44 2.72 1.97 -6.40
C ASN A 44 3.02 2.27 -7.87
N GLU A 45 4.19 1.88 -8.37
CA GLU A 45 4.58 2.13 -9.78
C GLU A 45 3.54 1.59 -10.75
N VAL A 46 3.14 0.32 -10.59
CA VAL A 46 2.14 -0.31 -11.46
C VAL A 46 0.76 0.34 -11.34
N PHE A 47 0.39 0.83 -10.15
CA PHE A 47 -0.89 1.51 -9.94
C PHE A 47 -0.97 2.88 -10.63
N TYR A 48 0.15 3.61 -10.71
CA TYR A 48 0.20 4.93 -11.34
C TYR A 48 0.62 4.88 -12.82
N GLU A 49 1.23 3.80 -13.31
CA GLU A 49 1.67 3.62 -14.71
C GLU A 49 0.52 3.72 -15.73
N GLY A 50 -0.71 3.36 -15.35
CA GLY A 50 -1.91 3.45 -16.19
C GLY A 50 -2.63 4.80 -16.14
N ARG A 51 -2.20 5.74 -15.30
CA ARG A 51 -2.73 7.11 -15.30
C ARG A 51 -1.97 7.92 -16.36
N SER A 52 -2.25 7.67 -17.63
CA SER A 52 -2.05 8.71 -18.64
C SER A 52 -2.86 9.93 -18.22
N ASP A 53 -2.23 11.11 -18.25
CA ASP A 53 -2.68 12.41 -17.70
C ASP A 53 -4.03 12.97 -18.23
N GLY A 54 -4.94 12.13 -18.76
CA GLY A 54 -6.17 12.52 -19.45
C GLY A 54 -7.48 12.39 -18.68
N ASP A 55 -7.54 11.66 -17.55
CA ASP A 55 -8.80 11.42 -16.82
C ASP A 55 -8.85 12.09 -15.44
N ALA A 56 -8.25 13.28 -15.32
CA ALA A 56 -8.48 14.17 -14.18
C ALA A 56 -9.76 15.02 -14.41
N ILE A 57 -10.89 14.37 -14.68
CA ILE A 57 -12.22 14.92 -14.39
C ILE A 57 -13.07 13.79 -13.81
N GLN A 58 -13.32 13.84 -12.51
CA GLN A 58 -14.69 13.93 -12.00
C GLN A 58 -14.66 14.31 -10.51
N THR A 59 -15.27 15.47 -10.24
CA THR A 59 -15.88 16.01 -9.02
C THR A 59 -16.02 15.09 -7.81
#